data_AF-A0ABD6D3Y2-F1
#
_entry.id   AF-A0ABD6D3Y2-F1
#
_cell.length_a   1.000
_cell.length_b   1.000
_cell.length_c   1.000
_cell.angle_alpha   90.00
_cell.angle_beta   90.00
_cell.angle_gamma   90.00
#
_symmetry.space_group_name_H-M   'P 1'
#
loop_
_entity.id
_entity.type
_entity.pdbx_description
1 polymer ?
#
loop_
_entity_poly.entity_id
_entity_poly.type
_entity_poly.pdbx_seq_one_letter_code
_entity_poly.pdbx_strand_id
1 'polypeptide(L)'
;MEALEELVDKDIQLLVREGESHNDYISERLPEHVVIQEISDLHAKAVVCDAFVYMGSANITRGGLTLNHELCEILENEYGSAEEYVEKKLGLDLVQQSPD
;
A
#
# COMPACT_ATOMS: atom_id res chain seq x y z
N MET A 1 -11.72 13.39 -7.78
CA MET A 1 -12.98 12.65 -7.63
C MET A 1 -13.10 11.61 -8.73
N GLU A 2 -12.85 11.96 -10.00
CA GLU A 2 -12.81 11.00 -11.13
C GLU A 2 -11.96 9.75 -10.86
N ALA A 3 -10.75 9.88 -10.30
CA ALA A 3 -9.89 8.73 -10.02
C ALA A 3 -10.48 7.71 -9.03
N LEU A 4 -11.43 8.09 -8.15
CA LEU A 4 -12.10 7.16 -7.23
C LEU A 4 -13.24 6.40 -7.91
N GLU A 5 -13.84 6.96 -8.96
CA GLU A 5 -14.92 6.34 -9.73
C GLU A 5 -14.37 5.21 -10.63
N GLU A 6 -13.10 5.29 -11.04
CA GLU A 6 -12.41 4.23 -11.81
C GLU A 6 -11.93 3.04 -10.94
N LEU A 7 -12.00 3.16 -9.61
CA LEU A 7 -11.53 2.11 -8.69
C LEU A 7 -12.57 1.02 -8.43
N VAL A 8 -13.84 1.23 -8.79
CA VAL A 8 -14.93 0.30 -8.44
C VAL A 8 -14.69 -1.10 -9.03
N ASP A 9 -14.00 -1.19 -10.16
CA ASP A 9 -13.68 -2.45 -10.83
C ASP A 9 -12.30 -3.01 -10.42
N LYS A 10 -11.64 -2.42 -9.43
CA LYS A 10 -10.30 -2.81 -8.97
C LYS A 10 -10.36 -3.34 -7.54
N ASP A 11 -9.69 -4.47 -7.33
CA ASP A 11 -9.41 -4.98 -5.99
C ASP A 11 -8.21 -4.20 -5.43
N ILE A 12 -8.44 -3.44 -4.37
CA ILE A 12 -7.45 -2.53 -3.79
C ILE A 12 -7.28 -2.87 -2.33
N GLN A 13 -6.05 -3.23 -1.99
CA GLN A 13 -5.60 -3.45 -0.63
C GLN A 13 -4.59 -2.38 -0.25
N LEU A 14 -4.80 -1.73 0.89
CA LEU A 14 -3.89 -0.76 1.46
C LEU A 14 -3.22 -1.33 2.70
N LEU A 15 -1.91 -1.58 2.59
CA LEU A 15 -1.09 -2.05 3.70
C LEU A 15 -0.42 -0.83 4.35
N VAL A 16 -0.68 -0.61 5.63
CA VAL A 16 -0.16 0.54 6.39
C VAL A 16 0.62 0.07 7.61
N ARG A 17 1.50 0.93 8.12
CA ARG A 17 2.22 0.65 9.35
C ARG A 17 1.28 0.80 10.55
N GLU A 18 1.29 -0.17 11.45
CA GLU A 18 0.56 -0.10 12.72
C GLU A 18 0.99 1.12 13.57
N GLY A 19 0.02 1.71 14.29
CA GLY A 19 0.27 2.74 15.30
C GLY A 19 0.50 4.16 14.75
N GLU A 20 0.33 4.36 13.44
CA GLU A 20 0.46 5.67 12.81
C GLU A 20 -0.91 6.40 12.79
N SER A 21 -1.03 7.51 13.52
CA SER A 21 -2.30 8.25 13.69
C SER A 21 -2.89 8.83 12.39
N HIS A 22 -2.11 8.89 11.32
CA HIS A 22 -2.57 9.31 10.00
C HIS A 22 -3.30 8.20 9.23
N ASN A 23 -3.28 6.95 9.70
CA ASN A 23 -4.07 5.86 9.14
C ASN A 23 -5.57 6.13 9.29
N ASP A 24 -6.00 6.60 10.47
CA ASP A 24 -7.40 6.95 10.77
C ASP A 24 -7.95 7.99 9.78
N TYR A 25 -7.11 8.97 9.41
CA TYR A 25 -7.50 9.99 8.45
C TYR A 25 -7.79 9.40 7.06
N ILE A 26 -7.01 8.40 6.65
CA ILE A 26 -7.14 7.75 5.35
C ILE A 26 -8.34 6.80 5.35
N SER A 27 -8.55 6.02 6.42
CA SER A 27 -9.62 5.03 6.51
C SER A 27 -11.01 5.63 6.38
N GLU A 28 -11.24 6.83 6.93
CA GLU A 28 -12.50 7.57 6.79
C GLU A 28 -12.83 8.02 5.36
N ARG A 29 -11.85 7.98 4.45
CA ARG A 29 -11.92 8.59 3.11
C ARG A 29 -11.76 7.58 1.98
N LEU A 30 -11.49 6.32 2.30
CA LEU A 30 -11.42 5.26 1.31
C LEU A 30 -12.83 4.75 0.95
N PRO A 31 -13.03 4.29 -0.30
CA PRO A 31 -14.23 3.55 -0.66
C PRO A 31 -14.41 2.30 0.21
N GLU A 32 -15.67 1.88 0.43
CA GLU A 32 -16.00 0.70 1.26
C GLU A 32 -15.36 -0.61 0.78
N HIS A 33 -15.02 -0.72 -0.50
CA HIS A 33 -14.39 -1.92 -1.07
C HIS A 33 -12.88 -2.00 -0.84
N VAL A 34 -12.25 -0.93 -0.34
CA VAL A 34 -10.81 -0.93 -0.09
C VAL A 34 -10.53 -1.50 1.29
N VAL A 35 -9.74 -2.57 1.33
CA VAL A 35 -9.34 -3.20 2.60
C VAL A 35 -8.07 -2.54 3.10
N ILE A 36 -8.08 -2.08 4.36
CA ILE A 36 -6.88 -1.58 5.04
C ILE A 36 -6.40 -2.65 6.02
N GLN A 37 -5.12 -2.97 5.95
CA GLN A 37 -4.47 -3.87 6.89
C GLN A 37 -3.25 -3.19 7.51
N GLU A 38 -3.19 -3.23 8.84
CA GLU A 38 -2.04 -2.74 9.59
C GLU A 38 -0.99 -3.84 9.71
N ILE A 39 0.27 -3.48 9.48
CA ILE A 39 1.42 -4.38 9.51
C ILE A 39 2.48 -3.77 10.41
N SER A 40 2.95 -4.58 11.37
CA SER A 40 4.05 -4.19 12.25
C SER A 40 5.35 -4.06 11.45
N ASP A 41 6.16 -3.05 11.79
CA ASP A 41 7.45 -2.77 11.13
C ASP A 41 7.41 -2.53 9.61
N LEU A 42 6.24 -2.24 9.03
CA LEU A 42 6.13 -1.85 7.63
C LEU A 42 6.77 -0.47 7.38
N HIS A 43 7.95 -0.45 6.76
CA HIS A 43 8.65 0.78 6.37
C HIS A 43 8.74 0.98 4.85
N ALA A 44 8.51 -0.08 4.07
CA ALA A 44 8.56 -0.01 2.62
C ALA A 44 7.48 0.96 2.08
N LYS A 45 7.79 1.64 0.97
CA LYS A 45 6.81 2.40 0.20
C LYS A 45 6.76 1.78 -1.18
N ALA A 46 5.69 1.05 -1.45
CA ALA A 46 5.56 0.29 -2.68
C ALA A 46 4.12 0.32 -3.19
N VAL A 47 3.97 0.12 -4.50
CA VAL A 47 2.69 -0.17 -5.14
C VAL A 47 2.89 -1.44 -5.95
N VAL A 48 2.09 -2.46 -5.65
CA VAL A 48 2.11 -3.75 -6.34
C VAL A 48 0.85 -3.83 -7.20
N CYS A 49 1.02 -4.06 -8.50
CA CYS A 49 -0.06 -4.34 -9.43
C CYS A 49 0.28 -5.55 -10.29
N ASP A 50 -0.67 -6.06 -11.07
CA ASP A 50 -0.52 -7.29 -11.86
C ASP A 50 0.77 -7.36 -12.70
N ALA A 51 1.23 -6.22 -13.23
CA ALA A 51 2.38 -6.18 -14.13
C ALA A 51 3.67 -5.65 -13.48
N PHE A 52 3.58 -4.78 -12.48
CA PHE A 52 4.74 -4.05 -11.96
C PHE A 52 4.72 -3.86 -10.45
N VAL A 53 5.93 -3.74 -9.89
CA VAL A 53 6.14 -3.24 -8.53
C VAL A 53 6.87 -1.91 -8.62
N TYR A 54 6.24 -0.86 -8.12
CA TYR A 54 6.90 0.39 -7.79
C TYR A 54 7.47 0.32 -6.37
N MET A 55 8.71 0.77 -6.18
CA MET A 55 9.33 0.96 -4.87
C MET A 55 9.90 2.37 -4.78
N GLY A 56 9.69 3.06 -3.66
CA GLY A 56 10.13 4.45 -3.47
C GLY A 56 10.78 4.70 -2.12
N SER A 57 11.66 5.72 -2.06
CA SER A 57 12.23 6.22 -0.80
C SER A 57 11.28 7.11 0.00
N ALA A 58 10.34 7.78 -0.68
CA ALA A 58 9.34 8.65 -0.06
C ALA A 58 8.03 7.94 0.27
N ASN A 59 7.34 8.47 1.28
CA ASN A 59 5.91 8.22 1.48
C ASN A 59 5.10 8.66 0.26
N ILE A 60 4.12 7.85 -0.14
CA ILE A 60 3.19 8.11 -1.25
C ILE A 60 2.17 9.16 -0.82
N THR A 61 2.67 10.38 -0.67
CA THR A 61 1.92 11.57 -0.30
C THR A 61 2.18 12.64 -1.34
N ARG A 62 1.29 13.63 -1.44
CA ARG A 62 1.51 14.76 -2.36
C ARG A 62 2.87 15.43 -2.12
N GLY A 63 3.23 15.69 -0.86
CA GLY A 63 4.53 16.28 -0.52
C GLY A 63 5.71 15.39 -0.95
N GLY A 64 5.64 14.09 -0.65
CA GLY A 64 6.68 13.13 -1.04
C GLY A 64 6.89 13.01 -2.54
N LEU A 65 5.82 13.17 -3.34
CA LEU A 65 5.88 13.04 -4.80
C LEU A 65 6.21 14.35 -5.55
N THR A 66 5.93 15.52 -4.95
CA THR A 66 6.04 16.80 -5.68
C THR A 66 7.10 17.76 -5.18
N LEU A 67 7.63 17.57 -3.96
CA LEU A 67 8.58 18.51 -3.35
C LEU A 67 9.98 17.93 -3.19
N ASN A 68 10.08 16.64 -2.92
CA ASN A 68 11.35 16.00 -2.62
C ASN A 68 11.98 15.40 -3.89
N HIS A 69 13.31 15.35 -3.91
CA HIS A 69 14.04 14.48 -4.83
C HIS A 69 14.16 13.10 -4.19
N GLU A 70 13.51 12.11 -4.79
CA GLU A 70 13.35 10.78 -4.23
C GLU A 70 13.81 9.74 -5.23
N LEU A 71 14.31 8.62 -4.73
CA LEU A 71 14.67 7.47 -5.56
C LEU A 71 13.45 6.58 -5.71
N CYS A 72 13.25 6.09 -6.92
CA CYS A 72 12.26 5.04 -7.18
C CYS A 72 12.77 4.04 -8.20
N GLU A 73 12.24 2.84 -8.10
CA GLU A 73 12.49 1.74 -9.00
C GLU A 73 11.15 1.13 -9.42
N ILE A 74 11.04 0.75 -10.70
CA ILE A 74 9.89 0.04 -11.24
C ILE A 74 10.41 -1.26 -11.83
N LEU A 75 9.92 -2.38 -11.31
CA LEU A 75 10.30 -3.73 -11.73
C LEU A 75 9.07 -4.49 -12.23
N GLU A 76 9.30 -5.51 -13.05
CA GLU A 76 8.26 -6.49 -13.36
C GLU A 76 7.77 -7.15 -12.07
N ASN A 77 6.47 -7.37 -11.97
CA ASN A 77 5.89 -8.00 -10.79
C ASN A 77 6.09 -9.52 -10.83
N GLU A 78 6.78 -10.04 -9.82
CA GLU A 78 6.98 -11.48 -9.59
C GLU A 78 6.08 -12.04 -8.47
N TYR A 79 5.21 -11.21 -7.90
CA TYR A 79 4.33 -11.52 -6.77
C TYR A 79 2.85 -11.52 -7.21
N GLY A 80 2.04 -12.41 -6.65
CA GLY A 80 0.61 -12.49 -6.93
C GLY A 80 -0.24 -11.46 -6.17
N SER A 81 0.30 -10.84 -5.12
CA SER A 81 -0.39 -9.83 -4.32
C SER A 81 0.57 -8.92 -3.56
N ALA A 82 0.04 -7.84 -2.99
CA ALA A 82 0.78 -6.97 -2.06
C ALA A 82 1.20 -7.72 -0.79
N GLU A 83 0.34 -8.60 -0.27
CA GLU A 83 0.63 -9.51 0.84
C GLU A 83 1.83 -10.41 0.54
N GLU A 84 1.83 -11.07 -0.62
CA GLU A 84 2.93 -11.94 -1.03
C GLU A 84 4.24 -11.15 -1.20
N TYR A 85 4.17 -9.92 -1.69
CA TYR A 85 5.32 -9.01 -1.71
C TYR A 85 5.84 -8.75 -0.30
N VAL A 86 4.97 -8.41 0.65
CA VAL A 86 5.39 -8.16 2.04
C VAL A 86 6.05 -9.40 2.66
N GLU A 87 5.43 -10.57 2.54
CA GLU A 87 5.96 -11.81 3.10
C GLU A 87 7.30 -12.20 2.45
N LYS A 88 7.36 -12.28 1.12
CA LYS A 88 8.51 -12.83 0.40
C LYS A 88 9.65 -11.84 0.24
N LYS A 89 9.35 -10.57 -0.02
CA LYS A 89 10.37 -9.54 -0.29
C LYS A 89 10.83 -8.84 0.98
N LEU A 90 9.90 -8.52 1.88
CA LEU A 90 10.22 -7.77 3.10
C LEU A 90 10.45 -8.67 4.30
N GLY A 91 9.97 -9.93 4.27
CA GLY A 91 10.10 -10.86 5.39
C GLY A 91 9.30 -10.43 6.61
N LEU A 92 8.17 -9.74 6.40
CA LEU A 92 7.28 -9.31 7.47
C LEU A 92 6.07 -10.24 7.54
N ASP A 93 5.61 -10.49 8.77
CA ASP A 93 4.42 -11.30 9.03
C ASP A 93 3.15 -10.46 8.85
N LEU A 94 2.18 -11.02 8.14
CA LEU A 94 0.83 -10.46 8.06
C LEU A 94 0.05 -10.91 9.30
N VAL A 95 -0.38 -9.96 10.13
CA VAL A 95 -1.28 -10.29 11.25
C VAL A 95 -2.63 -10.69 10.65
N GLN A 96 -3.01 -11.95 10.80
CA GLN A 96 -4.35 -12.42 10.44
C GLN A 96 -5.35 -11.75 11.39
N GLN A 97 -6.24 -10.92 10.86
CA GLN A 97 -7.46 -10.58 11.58
C GLN A 97 -8.35 -11.84 11.58
N SER A 98 -8.43 -12.50 12.73
CA SER A 98 -9.44 -13.53 12.95
C SER A 98 -10.83 -12.90 12.77
N PRO A 99 -11.74 -13.50 12.00
CA PRO A 99 -13.13 -13.07 12.00
C PRO A 99 -13.75 -13.42 13.36
N ASP A 100 -14.23 -12.40 14.08
CA ASP A 100 -15.15 -12.56 15.22
C ASP A 100 -16.55 -13.02 14.74
#